data_AF-A0A142YC90-F1
#
_entry.id   AF-A0A142YC90-F1
#
_cell.length_a   1.000
_cell.length_b   1.000
_cell.length_c   1.000
_cell.angle_alpha   90.00
_cell.angle_beta   90.00
_cell.angle_gamma   90.00
#
_symmetry.space_group_name_H-M   'P 1'
#
loop_
_entity.id
_entity.type
_entity.pdbx_description
1 polymer ?
#
loop_
_entity_poly.entity_id
_entity_poly.type
_entity_poly.pdbx_seq_one_letter_code
_entity_poly.pdbx_strand_id
1 'polypeptide(L)'
;MPATTASRDRSRSLVDRSVRKILDRTSGKPRTKFLRFLNDVRARSDLLKIGRHRNHAEADWLDVLLRGMLALSRCRRDWIRPVESWRPEGTNPIPLFSSLAHHLTAEYPAPPVLLSAWFMRDDWEGLRSRRWFLQAARGVSLREIGFPISLTRRMAHRLAHAPAHYPIDFALRWAQVRGLGGSDSLARAVASTRLGGAFEHEEFWSSAIQFLVDHPGVDPTAVGSVVEYLQDQKYEWRSVLIGEGPEEVEVDVEAPQPNLSLKGWTADSLLRRVAAWKAERKARLERVLIRWDRSSIGEFECEDESGRNWSVRELLDSHTLASEGKAMEHCVATYTDPCARRLTTIWSIRVEASGSWMRSATVEVEPTSREIVQAKARENEDPAPDCRAILMRWAEREGLKLET
;
A
#
# COMPACT_ATOMS: atom_id res chain seq x y z
N MET A 1 -31.93 -17.98 26.80
CA MET A 1 -30.49 -18.07 27.14
C MET A 1 -29.59 -18.96 26.24
N PRO A 2 -29.89 -19.29 24.96
CA PRO A 2 -28.97 -20.12 24.13
C PRO A 2 -27.94 -19.34 23.28
N ALA A 3 -28.10 -18.03 23.06
CA ALA A 3 -27.26 -17.25 22.14
C ALA A 3 -25.81 -16.99 22.64
N THR A 4 -25.61 -16.96 23.96
CA THR A 4 -24.32 -16.65 24.59
C THR A 4 -23.32 -17.81 24.56
N THR A 5 -23.80 -19.06 24.63
CA THR A 5 -22.95 -20.27 24.60
C THR A 5 -22.43 -20.55 23.19
N ALA A 6 -23.30 -20.48 22.18
CA ALA A 6 -22.94 -20.67 20.78
C ALA A 6 -21.94 -19.62 20.25
N SER A 7 -22.00 -18.39 20.77
CA SER A 7 -21.02 -17.35 20.43
C SER A 7 -19.65 -17.62 21.03
N ARG A 8 -19.57 -18.16 22.25
CA ARG A 8 -18.30 -18.50 22.91
C ARG A 8 -17.61 -19.68 22.24
N ASP A 9 -18.36 -20.70 21.86
CA ASP A 9 -17.81 -21.88 21.17
C ASP A 9 -17.27 -21.53 19.78
N ARG A 10 -17.93 -20.62 19.05
CA ARG A 10 -17.44 -20.10 17.76
C ARG A 10 -16.16 -19.29 17.92
N SER A 11 -16.08 -18.35 18.86
CA SER A 11 -14.84 -17.57 19.10
C SER A 11 -13.66 -18.47 19.48
N ARG A 12 -13.89 -19.47 20.33
CA ARG A 12 -12.87 -20.48 20.69
C ARG A 12 -12.40 -21.27 19.46
N SER A 13 -13.32 -21.72 18.61
CA SER A 13 -12.99 -22.45 17.39
C SER A 13 -12.18 -21.63 16.37
N LEU A 14 -12.41 -20.31 16.30
CA LEU A 14 -11.66 -19.39 15.43
C LEU A 14 -10.23 -19.19 15.95
N VAL A 15 -10.08 -18.93 17.25
CA VAL A 15 -8.76 -18.82 17.87
C VAL A 15 -7.96 -20.11 17.67
N ASP A 16 -8.59 -21.27 17.88
CA ASP A 16 -7.93 -22.56 17.69
C ASP A 16 -7.55 -22.81 16.22
N ARG A 17 -8.36 -22.35 15.27
CA ARG A 17 -8.06 -22.43 13.83
C ARG A 17 -6.85 -21.54 13.45
N SER A 18 -6.84 -20.28 13.88
CA SER A 18 -5.73 -19.35 13.62
C SER A 18 -4.43 -19.82 14.28
N VAL A 19 -4.51 -20.35 15.50
CA VAL A 19 -3.37 -20.98 16.17
C VAL A 19 -2.87 -22.18 15.38
N ARG A 20 -3.75 -23.10 14.94
CA ARG A 20 -3.34 -24.24 14.09
C ARG A 20 -2.66 -23.78 12.81
N LYS A 21 -3.25 -22.83 12.08
CA LYS A 21 -2.68 -22.26 10.84
C LYS A 21 -1.26 -21.73 11.01
N ILE A 22 -0.96 -21.11 12.16
CA ILE A 22 0.39 -20.59 12.47
C ILE A 22 1.32 -21.70 12.94
N LEU A 23 0.83 -22.64 13.74
CA LEU A 23 1.62 -23.77 14.22
C LEU A 23 1.95 -24.76 13.10
N ASP A 24 1.16 -24.87 12.03
CA ASP A 24 1.46 -25.72 10.88
C ASP A 24 2.71 -25.24 10.12
N ARG A 25 3.08 -23.96 10.32
CA ARG A 25 4.32 -23.36 9.81
C ARG A 25 5.51 -23.52 10.76
N THR A 26 5.34 -24.20 11.90
CA THR A 26 6.35 -24.35 12.95
C THR A 26 6.35 -25.77 13.54
N SER A 27 7.41 -26.53 13.35
CA SER A 27 7.54 -27.90 13.86
C SER A 27 8.47 -28.02 15.07
N GLY A 28 8.34 -29.10 15.85
CA GLY A 28 9.28 -29.47 16.92
C GLY A 28 9.33 -28.53 18.15
N LYS A 29 10.52 -28.37 18.74
CA LYS A 29 10.74 -27.60 19.98
C LYS A 29 10.22 -26.14 19.94
N PRO A 30 10.36 -25.37 18.84
CA PRO A 30 9.76 -24.04 18.72
C PRO A 30 8.23 -24.02 18.90
N ARG A 31 7.53 -25.04 18.40
CA ARG A 31 6.07 -25.18 18.53
C ARG A 31 5.64 -25.26 19.99
N THR A 32 6.29 -26.14 20.77
CA THR A 32 5.98 -26.32 22.21
C THR A 32 6.27 -25.07 23.03
N LYS A 33 7.38 -24.37 22.74
CA LYS A 33 7.72 -23.12 23.42
C LYS A 33 6.70 -22.02 23.13
N PHE A 34 6.28 -21.88 21.88
CA PHE A 34 5.26 -20.91 21.50
C PHE A 34 3.90 -21.22 22.14
N LEU A 35 3.48 -22.49 22.18
CA LEU A 35 2.25 -22.90 22.88
C LEU A 35 2.27 -22.56 24.37
N ARG A 36 3.39 -22.79 25.07
CA ARG A 36 3.54 -22.39 26.48
C ARG A 36 3.39 -20.88 26.62
N PHE A 37 4.10 -20.11 25.79
CA PHE A 37 4.00 -18.65 25.78
C PHE A 37 2.56 -18.15 25.55
N LEU A 38 1.84 -18.73 24.58
CA LEU A 38 0.44 -18.39 24.34
C LEU A 38 -0.44 -18.65 25.58
N ASN A 39 -0.24 -19.78 26.25
CA ASN A 39 -0.99 -20.11 27.46
C ASN A 39 -0.70 -19.12 28.60
N ASP A 40 0.57 -18.74 28.79
CA ASP A 40 0.96 -17.79 29.84
C ASP A 40 0.34 -16.40 29.61
N VAL A 41 0.25 -15.96 28.36
CA VAL A 41 -0.39 -14.69 27.98
C VAL A 41 -1.91 -14.76 28.12
N ARG A 42 -2.55 -15.87 27.73
CA ARG A 42 -4.01 -16.09 27.90
C ARG A 42 -4.44 -16.11 29.35
N ALA A 43 -3.61 -16.67 30.23
CA ALA A 43 -3.89 -16.73 31.66
C ALA A 43 -3.90 -15.35 32.33
N ARG A 44 -3.28 -14.34 31.69
CA ARG A 44 -3.04 -13.02 32.29
C ARG A 44 -3.78 -11.88 31.60
N SER A 45 -4.10 -12.02 30.31
CA SER A 45 -4.66 -10.92 29.53
C SER A 45 -5.78 -11.37 28.59
N ASP A 46 -6.54 -10.36 28.16
CA ASP A 46 -7.58 -10.50 27.15
C ASP A 46 -7.03 -10.32 25.73
N LEU A 47 -5.70 -10.28 25.55
CA LEU A 47 -5.03 -10.03 24.28
C LEU A 47 -5.47 -11.00 23.17
N LEU A 48 -5.74 -12.26 23.53
CA LEU A 48 -6.20 -13.30 22.60
C LEU A 48 -7.71 -13.55 22.68
N LYS A 49 -8.47 -12.71 23.38
CA LYS A 49 -9.94 -12.75 23.36
C LYS A 49 -10.45 -11.96 22.17
N ILE A 50 -11.24 -12.62 21.32
CA ILE A 50 -11.98 -11.95 20.24
C ILE A 50 -13.22 -11.27 20.85
N GLY A 51 -13.50 -10.03 20.45
CA GLY A 51 -14.72 -9.32 20.83
C GLY A 51 -15.99 -10.08 20.39
N ARG A 52 -17.16 -9.72 20.95
CA ARG A 52 -18.43 -10.39 20.60
C ARG A 52 -19.00 -9.98 19.23
N HIS A 53 -18.36 -9.04 18.53
CA HIS A 53 -18.89 -8.43 17.31
C HIS A 53 -18.15 -8.95 16.06
N ARG A 54 -18.71 -10.05 15.56
CA ARG A 54 -18.38 -10.79 14.34
C ARG A 54 -18.03 -9.88 13.16
N ASN A 55 -16.84 -10.05 12.57
CA ASN A 55 -16.53 -9.76 11.16
C ASN A 55 -15.27 -10.53 10.70
N HIS A 56 -15.15 -10.81 9.40
CA HIS A 56 -13.96 -11.46 8.80
C HIS A 56 -12.65 -10.72 9.10
N ALA A 57 -12.70 -9.38 9.16
CA ALA A 57 -11.60 -8.51 9.54
C ALA A 57 -10.98 -8.83 10.92
N GLU A 58 -11.77 -9.32 11.89
CA GLU A 58 -11.23 -9.71 13.21
C GLU A 58 -10.41 -11.00 13.16
N ALA A 59 -10.74 -11.93 12.24
CA ALA A 59 -9.99 -13.17 12.06
C ALA A 59 -8.63 -12.90 11.40
N ASP A 60 -8.59 -12.01 10.41
CA ASP A 60 -7.34 -11.56 9.78
C ASP A 60 -6.46 -10.81 10.78
N TRP A 61 -7.08 -9.99 11.63
CA TRP A 61 -6.37 -9.31 12.72
C TRP A 61 -5.78 -10.27 13.75
N LEU A 62 -6.50 -11.32 14.13
CA LEU A 62 -5.98 -12.33 15.05
C LEU A 62 -4.79 -13.07 14.45
N ASP A 63 -4.81 -13.37 13.15
CA ASP A 63 -3.68 -13.96 12.44
C ASP A 63 -2.46 -13.04 12.48
N VAL A 64 -2.63 -11.72 12.29
CA VAL A 64 -1.57 -10.71 12.42
C VAL A 64 -1.01 -10.68 13.83
N LEU A 65 -1.88 -10.62 14.84
CA LEU A 65 -1.48 -10.60 16.25
C LEU A 65 -0.69 -11.86 16.64
N LEU A 66 -1.17 -13.05 16.26
CA LEU A 66 -0.51 -14.31 16.56
C LEU A 66 0.83 -14.44 15.82
N ARG A 67 0.99 -13.86 14.63
CA ARG A 67 2.31 -13.74 13.97
C ARG A 67 3.26 -12.87 14.78
N GLY A 68 2.79 -11.74 15.31
CA GLY A 68 3.56 -10.90 16.23
C GLY A 68 3.97 -11.64 17.50
N MET A 69 3.06 -12.43 18.09
CA MET A 69 3.38 -13.27 19.23
C MET A 69 4.40 -14.36 18.90
N LEU A 70 4.28 -14.99 17.73
CA LEU A 70 5.25 -15.99 17.28
C LEU A 70 6.64 -15.35 17.10
N ALA A 71 6.71 -14.17 16.49
CA ALA A 71 7.95 -13.41 16.35
C ALA A 71 8.58 -13.07 17.71
N LEU A 72 7.79 -12.54 18.66
CA LEU A 72 8.25 -12.29 20.04
C LEU A 72 8.78 -13.55 20.73
N SER A 73 8.10 -14.69 20.55
CA SER A 73 8.51 -15.97 21.14
C SER A 73 9.83 -16.50 20.56
N ARG A 74 10.17 -16.14 19.32
CA ARG A 74 11.45 -16.50 18.68
C ARG A 74 12.59 -15.64 19.20
N CYS A 75 12.30 -14.40 19.59
CA CYS A 75 13.24 -13.49 20.27
C CYS A 75 13.37 -13.76 21.79
N ARG A 76 13.09 -14.98 22.26
CA ARG A 76 13.13 -15.34 23.68
C ARG A 76 14.51 -15.15 24.34
N ARG A 77 15.59 -15.13 23.55
CA ARG A 77 16.94 -14.84 24.04
C ARG A 77 17.11 -13.38 24.46
N ASP A 78 16.29 -12.48 23.90
CA ASP A 78 16.29 -11.05 24.18
C ASP A 78 15.28 -10.70 25.29
N TRP A 79 14.68 -11.68 25.96
CA TRP A 79 13.74 -11.40 27.05
C TRP A 79 14.50 -11.04 28.32
N ILE A 80 14.21 -9.87 28.90
CA ILE A 80 14.78 -9.39 30.16
C ILE A 80 13.86 -9.60 31.36
N ARG A 81 12.57 -9.82 31.12
CA ARG A 81 11.60 -10.09 32.19
C ARG A 81 10.76 -11.30 31.83
N PRO A 82 10.41 -12.15 32.81
CA PRO A 82 9.51 -13.27 32.59
C PRO A 82 8.11 -12.79 32.21
N VAL A 83 7.40 -13.55 31.38
CA VAL A 83 5.99 -13.25 31.02
C VAL A 83 5.10 -13.27 32.26
N GLU A 84 5.48 -14.05 33.27
CA GLU A 84 4.74 -14.26 34.49
C GLU A 84 4.61 -13.01 35.35
N SER A 85 5.57 -12.07 35.24
CA SER A 85 5.56 -10.79 35.95
C SER A 85 4.92 -9.65 35.16
N TRP A 86 4.45 -9.90 33.93
CA TRP A 86 3.76 -8.90 33.11
C TRP A 86 2.38 -8.57 33.71
N ARG A 87 2.09 -7.29 33.84
CA ARG A 87 0.81 -6.77 34.34
C ARG A 87 0.08 -6.05 33.20
N PRO A 88 -0.85 -6.71 32.50
CA PRO A 88 -1.60 -6.11 31.41
C PRO A 88 -2.62 -5.10 31.93
N GLU A 89 -2.77 -3.98 31.21
CA GLU A 89 -3.76 -2.95 31.50
C GLU A 89 -4.62 -2.66 30.26
N GLY A 90 -5.93 -2.57 30.46
CA GLY A 90 -6.91 -2.35 29.40
C GLY A 90 -7.24 -3.60 28.58
N THR A 91 -8.02 -3.40 27.51
CA THR A 91 -8.57 -4.49 26.67
C THR A 91 -8.21 -4.33 25.19
N ASN A 92 -7.62 -3.21 24.78
CA ASN A 92 -7.27 -2.96 23.38
C ASN A 92 -6.05 -3.82 22.97
N PRO A 93 -6.16 -4.67 21.93
CA PRO A 93 -5.09 -5.59 21.54
C PRO A 93 -3.74 -4.92 21.21
N ILE A 94 -3.73 -3.76 20.54
CA ILE A 94 -2.46 -3.12 20.13
C ILE A 94 -1.69 -2.56 21.33
N PRO A 95 -2.27 -1.71 22.20
CA PRO A 95 -1.62 -1.27 23.42
C PRO A 95 -1.21 -2.44 24.33
N LEU A 96 -2.05 -3.48 24.44
CA LEU A 96 -1.70 -4.67 25.20
C LEU A 96 -0.49 -5.39 24.62
N PHE A 97 -0.46 -5.64 23.31
CA PHE A 97 0.70 -6.24 22.64
C PHE A 97 1.95 -5.38 22.81
N SER A 98 1.82 -4.06 22.66
CA SER A 98 2.92 -3.10 22.90
C SER A 98 3.47 -3.24 24.31
N SER A 99 2.60 -3.27 25.33
CA SER A 99 3.00 -3.44 26.72
C SER A 99 3.70 -4.78 26.97
N LEU A 100 3.25 -5.85 26.31
CA LEU A 100 3.88 -7.17 26.39
C LEU A 100 5.26 -7.17 25.73
N ALA A 101 5.38 -6.63 24.52
CA ALA A 101 6.65 -6.53 23.81
C ALA A 101 7.67 -5.72 24.63
N HIS A 102 7.28 -4.55 25.13
CA HIS A 102 8.13 -3.73 25.98
C HIS A 102 8.49 -4.43 27.30
N HIS A 103 7.53 -5.06 27.98
CA HIS A 103 7.80 -5.79 29.22
C HIS A 103 8.84 -6.89 29.00
N LEU A 104 8.70 -7.66 27.92
CA LEU A 104 9.60 -8.77 27.63
C LEU A 104 10.98 -8.27 27.20
N THR A 105 11.08 -7.25 26.35
CA THR A 105 12.34 -6.94 25.66
C THR A 105 12.95 -5.58 25.97
N ALA A 106 12.26 -4.66 26.65
CA ALA A 106 12.67 -3.26 26.73
C ALA A 106 13.14 -2.80 28.12
N GLU A 107 14.39 -2.32 28.17
CA GLU A 107 14.92 -1.54 29.29
C GLU A 107 14.49 -0.07 29.19
N TYR A 108 14.39 0.44 27.97
CA TYR A 108 13.96 1.79 27.64
C TYR A 108 12.77 1.74 26.67
N PRO A 109 11.79 2.66 26.76
CA PRO A 109 10.66 2.68 25.83
C PRO A 109 11.12 2.81 24.38
N ALA A 110 10.74 1.87 23.52
CA ALA A 110 11.00 1.95 22.09
C ALA A 110 9.97 2.88 21.43
N PRO A 111 10.34 3.58 20.34
CA PRO A 111 9.40 4.38 19.58
C PRO A 111 8.15 3.59 19.14
N PRO A 112 6.92 4.13 19.32
CA PRO A 112 5.69 3.43 18.97
C PRO A 112 5.63 2.96 17.51
N VAL A 113 6.23 3.73 16.60
CA VAL A 113 6.25 3.42 15.16
C VAL A 113 6.99 2.12 14.83
N LEU A 114 7.98 1.72 15.66
CA LEU A 114 8.71 0.47 15.48
C LEU A 114 7.91 -0.77 15.91
N LEU A 115 6.76 -0.59 16.57
CA LEU A 115 5.93 -1.73 17.01
C LEU A 115 5.43 -2.57 15.83
N SER A 116 5.18 -1.94 14.68
CA SER A 116 4.73 -2.59 13.46
C SER A 116 5.71 -3.67 12.96
N ALA A 117 7.00 -3.58 13.33
CA ALA A 117 8.02 -4.58 13.02
C ALA A 117 7.64 -6.00 13.46
N TRP A 118 6.91 -6.13 14.56
CA TRP A 118 6.48 -7.43 15.07
C TRP A 118 5.44 -8.09 14.16
N PHE A 119 4.65 -7.30 13.43
CA PHE A 119 3.59 -7.77 12.56
C PHE A 119 4.04 -8.01 11.10
N MET A 120 5.27 -7.58 10.76
CA MET A 120 5.87 -7.84 9.46
C MET A 120 6.12 -9.33 9.21
N ARG A 121 6.31 -9.69 7.94
CA ARG A 121 6.64 -11.04 7.50
C ARG A 121 7.95 -11.53 8.10
N ASP A 122 8.18 -12.84 8.07
CA ASP A 122 9.38 -13.46 8.60
C ASP A 122 10.46 -13.62 7.52
N ASP A 123 10.75 -12.52 6.84
CA ASP A 123 11.80 -12.37 5.83
C ASP A 123 12.88 -11.42 6.36
N TRP A 124 13.87 -11.14 5.51
CA TRP A 124 15.00 -10.27 5.85
C TRP A 124 14.56 -8.90 6.39
N GLU A 125 13.57 -8.28 5.75
CA GLU A 125 13.06 -6.95 6.13
C GLU A 125 12.36 -6.96 7.48
N GLY A 126 11.50 -7.95 7.72
CA GLY A 126 10.84 -8.10 9.03
C GLY A 126 11.83 -8.40 10.15
N LEU A 127 12.84 -9.25 9.91
CA LEU A 127 13.90 -9.53 10.89
C LEU A 127 14.74 -8.29 11.18
N ARG A 128 15.12 -7.53 10.15
CA ARG A 128 15.84 -6.26 10.29
C ARG A 128 15.04 -5.25 11.11
N SER A 129 13.76 -5.10 10.81
CA SER A 129 12.87 -4.17 11.51
C SER A 129 12.68 -4.53 12.98
N ARG A 130 12.55 -5.83 13.31
CA ARG A 130 12.47 -6.28 14.71
C ARG A 130 13.78 -6.03 15.46
N ARG A 131 14.92 -6.19 14.79
CA ARG A 131 16.22 -5.84 15.36
C ARG A 131 16.30 -4.35 15.71
N TRP A 132 15.74 -3.46 14.88
CA TRP A 132 15.66 -2.04 15.21
C TRP A 132 14.84 -1.78 16.46
N PHE A 133 13.67 -2.41 16.60
CA PHE A 133 12.87 -2.32 17.82
C PHE A 133 13.68 -2.79 19.05
N LEU A 134 14.33 -3.95 18.96
CA LEU A 134 15.11 -4.52 20.05
C LEU A 134 16.29 -3.63 20.45
N GLN A 135 17.01 -3.04 19.49
CA GLN A 135 18.12 -2.13 19.78
C GLN A 135 17.62 -0.83 20.42
N ALA A 136 16.53 -0.24 19.92
CA ALA A 136 15.92 0.93 20.54
C ALA A 136 15.46 0.62 21.97
N ALA A 137 14.87 -0.55 22.18
CA ALA A 137 14.43 -1.06 23.48
C ALA A 137 15.60 -1.27 24.47
N ARG A 138 16.84 -1.40 23.98
CA ARG A 138 18.09 -1.47 24.76
C ARG A 138 18.74 -0.10 24.97
N GLY A 139 18.12 0.98 24.51
CA GLY A 139 18.66 2.33 24.65
C GLY A 139 19.72 2.69 23.61
N VAL A 140 19.92 1.87 22.57
CA VAL A 140 20.80 2.25 21.44
C VAL A 140 20.21 3.47 20.75
N SER A 141 21.05 4.45 20.42
CA SER A 141 20.60 5.66 19.74
C SER A 141 19.97 5.31 18.40
N LEU A 142 18.81 5.90 18.07
CA LEU A 142 18.17 5.70 16.75
C LEU A 142 19.11 6.05 15.57
N ARG A 143 20.17 6.83 15.79
CA ARG A 143 21.17 7.14 14.77
C ARG A 143 22.17 6.01 14.50
N GLU A 144 22.30 5.07 15.43
CA GLU A 144 23.29 3.99 15.43
C GLU A 144 22.66 2.62 15.10
N ILE A 145 21.32 2.55 15.02
CA ILE A 145 20.54 1.32 14.80
C ILE A 145 20.69 0.74 13.37
N GLY A 146 21.27 1.51 12.43
CA GLY A 146 21.50 1.04 11.06
C GLY A 146 20.23 1.05 10.19
N PHE A 147 19.43 2.11 10.30
CA PHE A 147 18.35 2.42 9.36
C PHE A 147 18.89 2.58 7.94
N PRO A 148 18.06 2.44 6.90
CA PRO A 148 18.48 2.65 5.51
C PRO A 148 18.88 4.10 5.20
N ILE A 149 18.57 5.03 6.10
CA ILE A 149 18.99 6.44 6.03
C ILE A 149 19.77 6.85 7.27
N SER A 150 20.77 7.71 7.08
CA SER A 150 21.53 8.32 8.18
C SER A 150 20.70 9.39 8.87
N LEU A 151 20.34 9.16 10.14
CA LEU A 151 19.50 10.09 10.89
C LEU A 151 20.33 11.16 11.60
N THR A 152 19.96 12.43 11.41
CA THR A 152 20.42 13.52 12.28
C THR A 152 19.72 13.46 13.64
N ARG A 153 20.18 14.25 14.63
CA ARG A 153 19.51 14.35 15.93
C ARG A 153 18.04 14.79 15.79
N ARG A 154 17.76 15.75 14.89
CA ARG A 154 16.39 16.23 14.62
C ARG A 154 15.53 15.14 14.00
N MET A 155 16.07 14.40 13.02
CA MET A 155 15.34 13.30 12.38
C MET A 155 15.04 12.17 13.36
N ALA A 156 16.02 11.77 14.18
CA ALA A 156 15.82 10.76 15.22
C ALA A 156 14.74 11.18 16.22
N HIS A 157 14.73 12.44 16.65
CA HIS A 157 13.68 12.97 17.52
C HIS A 157 12.30 12.91 16.83
N ARG A 158 12.21 13.25 15.54
CA ARG A 158 10.95 13.14 14.78
C ARG A 158 10.48 11.69 14.69
N LEU A 159 11.35 10.76 14.31
CA LEU A 159 11.03 9.33 14.23
C LEU A 159 10.55 8.77 15.57
N ALA A 160 11.18 9.16 16.68
CA ALA A 160 10.80 8.72 18.02
C ALA A 160 9.34 9.11 18.38
N HIS A 161 8.84 10.21 17.82
CA HIS A 161 7.49 10.73 18.03
C HIS A 161 6.57 10.53 16.81
N ALA A 162 6.97 9.68 15.85
CA ALA A 162 6.15 9.42 14.68
C ALA A 162 4.86 8.68 15.08
N PRO A 163 3.72 8.96 14.41
CA PRO A 163 2.48 8.25 14.65
C PRO A 163 2.63 6.73 14.53
N ALA A 164 2.08 5.98 15.50
CA ALA A 164 2.22 4.53 15.56
C ALA A 164 1.59 3.77 14.40
N HIS A 165 0.66 4.40 13.66
CA HIS A 165 0.00 3.80 12.49
C HIS A 165 0.81 3.94 11.20
N TYR A 166 1.92 4.69 11.20
CA TYR A 166 2.78 4.76 10.03
C TYR A 166 3.60 3.47 9.87
N PRO A 167 3.72 2.95 8.63
CA PRO A 167 4.78 2.00 8.31
C PRO A 167 6.15 2.58 8.67
N ILE A 168 7.10 1.72 9.06
CA ILE A 168 8.43 2.17 9.51
C ILE A 168 9.14 2.98 8.43
N ASP A 169 9.11 2.51 7.19
CA ASP A 169 9.78 3.17 6.07
C ASP A 169 9.14 4.52 5.72
N PHE A 170 7.81 4.58 5.74
CA PHE A 170 7.07 5.82 5.62
C PHE A 170 7.49 6.81 6.72
N ALA A 171 7.59 6.34 7.96
CA ALA A 171 7.98 7.17 9.10
C ALA A 171 9.44 7.62 9.04
N LEU A 172 10.34 6.81 8.49
CA LEU A 172 11.73 7.18 8.24
C LEU A 172 11.80 8.34 7.24
N ARG A 173 11.11 8.22 6.10
CA ARG A 173 11.07 9.29 5.10
C ARG A 173 10.37 10.54 5.62
N TRP A 174 9.25 10.38 6.32
CA TRP A 174 8.56 11.48 7.00
C TRP A 174 9.50 12.19 8.00
N ALA A 175 10.22 11.44 8.84
CA ALA A 175 11.14 11.98 9.83
C ALA A 175 12.33 12.70 9.19
N GLN A 176 12.80 12.22 8.03
CA GLN A 176 13.83 12.90 7.24
C GLN A 176 13.35 14.30 6.82
N VAL A 177 12.21 14.40 6.13
CA VAL A 177 11.65 15.68 5.67
C VAL A 177 11.42 16.63 6.84
N ARG A 178 10.77 16.15 7.92
CA ARG A 178 10.53 16.93 9.13
C ARG A 178 11.82 17.35 9.84
N GLY A 179 12.86 16.54 9.75
CA GLY A 179 14.17 16.80 10.35
C GLY A 179 15.00 17.83 9.57
N LEU A 180 14.81 17.89 8.25
CA LEU A 180 15.39 18.91 7.37
C LEU A 180 14.69 20.28 7.47
N GLY A 181 13.51 20.32 8.10
CA GLY A 181 12.74 21.56 8.32
C GLY A 181 11.45 21.65 7.50
N GLY A 182 11.10 20.61 6.73
CA GLY A 182 9.87 20.57 5.96
C GLY A 182 8.60 20.54 6.80
N SER A 183 7.51 21.01 6.19
CA SER A 183 6.17 20.94 6.77
C SER A 183 5.68 19.50 6.90
N ASP A 184 4.64 19.29 7.71
CA ASP A 184 4.03 17.98 7.88
C ASP A 184 3.27 17.50 6.64
N SER A 185 2.67 18.43 5.89
CA SER A 185 2.03 18.13 4.61
C SER A 185 3.05 17.68 3.56
N LEU A 186 4.18 18.36 3.45
CA LEU A 186 5.27 17.96 2.56
C LEU A 186 5.84 16.60 2.96
N ALA A 187 6.07 16.38 4.26
CA ALA A 187 6.61 15.13 4.76
C ALA A 187 5.71 13.92 4.42
N ARG A 188 4.39 14.07 4.59
CA ARG A 188 3.44 13.03 4.14
C ARG A 188 3.44 12.88 2.63
N ALA A 189 3.41 13.98 1.87
CA ALA A 189 3.38 13.91 0.41
C ALA A 189 4.60 13.17 -0.16
N VAL A 190 5.81 13.45 0.35
CA VAL A 190 7.04 12.73 -0.04
C VAL A 190 6.98 11.27 0.38
N ALA A 191 6.59 10.97 1.62
CA ALA A 191 6.51 9.60 2.13
C ALA A 191 5.40 8.76 1.45
N SER A 192 4.37 9.39 0.88
CA SER A 192 3.35 8.70 0.07
C SER A 192 3.81 8.36 -1.36
N THR A 193 4.98 8.84 -1.78
CA THR A 193 5.58 8.44 -3.06
C THR A 193 6.40 7.15 -2.90
N ARG A 194 7.04 6.68 -3.99
CA ARG A 194 8.01 5.58 -3.94
C ARG A 194 9.12 5.77 -2.89
N LEU A 195 9.45 7.02 -2.54
CA LEU A 195 10.49 7.32 -1.54
C LEU A 195 10.11 6.89 -0.12
N GLY A 196 8.83 6.62 0.15
CA GLY A 196 8.39 6.07 1.43
C GLY A 196 8.63 4.57 1.60
N GLY A 197 8.93 3.85 0.52
CA GLY A 197 9.24 2.41 0.54
C GLY A 197 10.61 2.06 -0.05
N ALA A 198 11.31 3.02 -0.66
CA ALA A 198 12.62 2.83 -1.27
C ALA A 198 13.64 3.84 -0.72
N PHE A 199 14.86 3.35 -0.50
CA PHE A 199 16.00 4.13 0.04
C PHE A 199 17.26 3.97 -0.81
N GLU A 200 17.09 3.55 -2.06
CA GLU A 200 18.17 3.52 -3.04
C GLU A 200 18.56 4.94 -3.45
N HIS A 201 19.81 5.14 -3.84
CA HIS A 201 20.33 6.43 -4.31
C HIS A 201 20.08 7.61 -3.34
N GLU A 202 20.18 7.37 -2.04
CA GLU A 202 19.84 8.33 -0.99
C GLU A 202 20.64 9.65 -1.08
N GLU A 203 21.85 9.64 -1.63
CA GLU A 203 22.62 10.88 -1.87
C GLU A 203 21.87 11.87 -2.76
N PHE A 204 21.31 11.38 -3.88
CA PHE A 204 20.50 12.21 -4.78
C PHE A 204 19.15 12.56 -4.14
N TRP A 205 18.44 11.58 -3.59
CA TRP A 205 17.10 11.82 -3.04
C TRP A 205 17.12 12.73 -1.81
N SER A 206 18.13 12.64 -0.96
CA SER A 206 18.33 13.59 0.14
C SER A 206 18.50 15.02 -0.39
N SER A 207 19.24 15.21 -1.48
CA SER A 207 19.37 16.53 -2.13
C SER A 207 18.06 17.03 -2.75
N ALA A 208 17.26 16.14 -3.33
CA ALA A 208 15.95 16.48 -3.90
C ALA A 208 14.92 16.80 -2.82
N ILE A 209 14.95 16.08 -1.70
CA ILE A 209 14.11 16.37 -0.54
C ILE A 209 14.50 17.73 0.06
N GLN A 210 15.80 18.00 0.23
CA GLN A 210 16.27 19.30 0.70
C GLN A 210 15.80 20.42 -0.23
N PHE A 211 15.89 20.22 -1.55
CA PHE A 211 15.37 21.16 -2.54
C PHE A 211 13.88 21.46 -2.33
N LEU A 212 13.03 20.44 -2.11
CA LEU A 212 11.61 20.64 -1.85
C LEU A 212 11.35 21.37 -0.51
N VAL A 213 12.16 21.09 0.51
CA VAL A 213 12.08 21.78 1.81
C VAL A 213 12.43 23.27 1.67
N ASP A 214 13.43 23.59 0.85
CA ASP A 214 13.88 24.96 0.59
C ASP A 214 12.89 25.75 -0.29
N HIS A 215 11.92 25.08 -0.93
CA HIS A 215 10.90 25.67 -1.79
C HIS A 215 9.48 25.34 -1.30
N PRO A 216 9.04 25.89 -0.14
CA PRO A 216 7.74 25.57 0.46
C PRO A 216 6.53 26.02 -0.38
N GLY A 217 6.74 26.83 -1.43
CA GLY A 217 5.70 27.21 -2.39
C GLY A 217 5.29 26.10 -3.37
N VAL A 218 6.02 24.97 -3.41
CA VAL A 218 5.61 23.80 -4.18
C VAL A 218 4.42 23.13 -3.48
N ASP A 219 3.30 23.03 -4.19
CA ASP A 219 2.12 22.31 -3.69
C ASP A 219 2.47 20.84 -3.39
N PRO A 220 2.21 20.34 -2.17
CA PRO A 220 2.36 18.92 -1.83
C PRO A 220 1.70 17.96 -2.84
N THR A 221 0.62 18.34 -3.51
CA THR A 221 -0.03 17.51 -4.55
C THR A 221 0.88 17.26 -5.76
N ALA A 222 1.79 18.18 -6.07
CA ALA A 222 2.73 18.06 -7.19
C ALA A 222 3.92 17.14 -6.87
N VAL A 223 4.18 16.83 -5.60
CA VAL A 223 5.37 16.08 -5.16
C VAL A 223 5.46 14.70 -5.80
N GLY A 224 4.34 13.98 -5.90
CA GLY A 224 4.32 12.67 -6.56
C GLY A 224 4.83 12.74 -8.00
N SER A 225 4.36 13.75 -8.73
CA SER A 225 4.76 13.99 -10.13
C SER A 225 6.21 14.44 -10.27
N VAL A 226 6.70 15.23 -9.32
CA VAL A 226 8.11 15.61 -9.27
C VAL A 226 8.99 14.38 -9.07
N VAL A 227 8.67 13.53 -8.10
CA VAL A 227 9.42 12.29 -7.83
C VAL A 227 9.40 11.36 -9.04
N GLU A 228 8.25 11.21 -9.70
CA GLU A 228 8.15 10.41 -10.93
C GLU A 228 9.01 10.95 -12.07
N TYR A 229 8.96 12.26 -12.31
CA TYR A 229 9.80 12.91 -13.30
C TYR A 229 11.30 12.72 -12.99
N LEU A 230 11.73 12.95 -11.75
CA LEU A 230 13.15 12.82 -11.40
C LEU A 230 13.65 11.39 -11.54
N GLN A 231 12.82 10.40 -11.18
CA GLN A 231 13.13 9.00 -11.42
C GLN A 231 13.24 8.70 -12.91
N ASP A 232 12.23 9.09 -13.70
CA ASP A 232 12.19 8.87 -15.16
C ASP A 232 13.40 9.46 -15.87
N GLN A 233 13.81 10.66 -15.46
CA GLN A 233 14.93 11.34 -16.09
C GLN A 233 16.28 10.79 -15.64
N LYS A 234 16.43 10.35 -14.39
CA LYS A 234 17.75 9.99 -13.84
C LYS A 234 18.04 8.50 -13.85
N TYR A 235 17.02 7.65 -13.73
CA TYR A 235 17.21 6.22 -13.43
C TYR A 235 16.44 5.27 -14.35
N GLU A 236 15.40 5.72 -15.05
CA GLU A 236 14.63 4.82 -15.94
C GLU A 236 15.34 4.60 -17.27
N TRP A 237 15.77 3.35 -17.48
CA TRP A 237 16.31 2.87 -18.75
C TRP A 237 15.21 2.78 -19.81
N ARG A 238 15.59 2.96 -21.07
CA ARG A 238 14.65 2.97 -22.20
C ARG A 238 15.10 1.98 -23.26
N SER A 239 14.27 1.01 -23.58
CA SER A 239 14.51 0.12 -24.70
C SER A 239 14.06 0.80 -26.00
N VAL A 240 14.96 0.87 -26.97
CA VAL A 240 14.71 1.47 -28.29
C VAL A 240 15.06 0.45 -29.36
N LEU A 241 14.19 0.29 -30.35
CA LEU A 241 14.47 -0.51 -31.54
C LEU A 241 15.33 0.30 -32.50
N ILE A 242 16.51 -0.23 -32.84
CA ILE A 242 17.45 0.38 -33.79
C ILE A 242 17.57 -0.56 -34.99
N GLY A 243 17.26 -0.04 -36.18
CA GLY A 243 17.26 -0.78 -37.45
C GLY A 243 16.03 -0.46 -38.30
N GLU A 244 15.94 -1.03 -39.51
CA GLU A 244 14.74 -0.97 -40.36
C GLU A 244 14.30 -2.39 -40.73
N GLY A 245 13.04 -2.73 -40.43
CA GLY A 245 12.44 -4.00 -40.85
C GLY A 245 12.87 -5.21 -39.99
N PRO A 246 13.04 -6.41 -40.57
CA PRO A 246 13.29 -7.64 -39.80
C PRO A 246 14.64 -7.70 -39.07
N GLU A 247 15.49 -6.67 -39.20
CA GLU A 247 16.78 -6.53 -38.51
C GLU A 247 16.73 -5.55 -37.31
N GLU A 248 15.54 -5.15 -36.85
CA GLU A 248 15.39 -4.31 -35.66
C GLU A 248 15.99 -4.99 -34.41
N VAL A 249 16.98 -4.33 -33.80
CA VAL A 249 17.60 -4.76 -32.54
C VAL A 249 17.10 -3.89 -31.41
N GLU A 250 16.56 -4.51 -30.36
CA GLU A 250 16.23 -3.83 -29.11
C GLU A 250 17.51 -3.50 -28.34
N VAL A 251 17.76 -2.22 -28.16
CA VAL A 251 18.91 -1.71 -27.40
C VAL A 251 18.42 -0.92 -26.21
N ASP A 252 18.89 -1.30 -25.03
CA ASP A 252 18.66 -0.54 -23.81
C ASP A 252 19.54 0.71 -23.80
N VAL A 253 18.89 1.86 -23.76
CA VAL A 253 19.49 3.19 -23.65
C VAL A 253 19.39 3.65 -22.21
N GLU A 254 20.47 4.25 -21.72
CA GLU A 254 20.53 4.83 -20.37
C GLU A 254 19.43 5.89 -20.17
N ALA A 255 19.14 6.20 -18.91
CA ALA A 255 18.21 7.24 -18.55
C ALA A 255 18.53 8.58 -19.25
N PRO A 256 17.54 9.44 -19.55
CA PRO A 256 17.75 10.67 -20.32
C PRO A 256 18.81 11.63 -19.73
N GLN A 257 18.92 11.65 -18.40
CA GLN A 257 19.79 12.54 -17.64
C GLN A 257 20.40 11.78 -16.45
N PRO A 258 21.32 10.83 -16.67
CA PRO A 258 21.86 9.99 -15.59
C PRO A 258 22.65 10.83 -14.57
N ASN A 259 23.24 11.93 -15.03
CA ASN A 259 23.97 12.90 -14.22
C ASN A 259 23.08 14.06 -13.70
N LEU A 260 21.75 13.91 -13.71
CA LEU A 260 20.82 14.96 -13.24
C LEU A 260 21.17 15.43 -11.83
N SER A 261 21.22 16.76 -11.66
CA SER A 261 21.36 17.46 -10.39
C SER A 261 20.39 18.64 -10.35
N LEU A 262 19.80 18.89 -9.19
CA LEU A 262 18.88 20.02 -8.95
C LEU A 262 19.61 21.31 -8.57
N LYS A 263 20.94 21.31 -8.53
CA LYS A 263 21.73 22.49 -8.20
C LYS A 263 21.48 23.60 -9.24
N GLY A 264 21.09 24.78 -8.77
CA GLY A 264 20.79 25.93 -9.62
C GLY A 264 19.39 25.90 -10.26
N TRP A 265 18.53 24.95 -9.91
CA TRP A 265 17.14 24.93 -10.36
C TRP A 265 16.29 25.83 -9.47
N THR A 266 15.20 26.36 -10.04
CA THR A 266 14.11 26.98 -9.28
C THR A 266 12.88 26.08 -9.29
N ALA A 267 12.00 26.21 -8.30
CA ALA A 267 10.73 25.47 -8.24
C ALA A 267 9.93 25.60 -9.54
N ASP A 268 9.78 26.82 -10.07
CA ASP A 268 9.05 27.07 -11.33
C ASP A 268 9.69 26.38 -12.53
N SER A 269 11.03 26.34 -12.58
CA SER A 269 11.75 25.65 -13.66
C SER A 269 11.52 24.13 -13.60
N LEU A 270 11.47 23.56 -12.40
CA LEU A 270 11.20 22.14 -12.19
C LEU A 270 9.76 21.81 -12.57
N LEU A 271 8.79 22.57 -12.07
CA LEU A 271 7.37 22.35 -12.34
C LEU A 271 7.03 22.49 -13.83
N ARG A 272 7.64 23.45 -14.54
CA ARG A 272 7.51 23.55 -16.00
C ARG A 272 8.02 22.32 -16.74
N ARG A 273 9.16 21.76 -16.32
CA ARG A 273 9.71 20.52 -16.91
C ARG A 273 8.83 19.32 -16.62
N VAL A 274 8.33 19.19 -15.38
CA VAL A 274 7.37 18.14 -15.00
C VAL A 274 6.11 18.22 -15.86
N ALA A 275 5.57 19.43 -16.08
CA ALA A 275 4.39 19.63 -16.92
C ALA A 275 4.65 19.25 -18.39
N ALA A 276 5.79 19.67 -18.95
CA ALA A 276 6.18 19.31 -20.32
C ALA A 276 6.37 17.80 -20.49
N TRP A 277 7.06 17.15 -19.54
CA TRP A 277 7.25 15.70 -19.51
C TRP A 277 5.93 14.93 -19.44
N LYS A 278 4.98 15.37 -18.60
CA LYS A 278 3.65 14.76 -18.54
C LYS A 278 2.91 14.88 -19.87
N ALA A 279 2.96 16.05 -20.51
CA ALA A 279 2.32 16.28 -21.80
C ALA A 279 2.95 15.39 -22.90
N GLU A 280 4.27 15.25 -22.91
CA GLU A 280 4.98 14.35 -23.84
C GLU A 280 4.62 12.89 -23.62
N ARG A 281 4.62 12.41 -22.36
CA ARG A 281 4.22 11.02 -22.04
C ARG A 281 2.80 10.73 -22.46
N LYS A 282 1.87 11.66 -22.19
CA LYS A 282 0.48 11.55 -22.63
C LYS A 282 0.38 11.47 -24.15
N ALA A 283 1.06 12.37 -24.87
CA ALA A 283 1.07 12.37 -26.34
C ALA A 283 1.70 11.10 -26.93
N ARG A 284 2.72 10.52 -26.29
CA ARG A 284 3.32 9.24 -26.71
C ARG A 284 2.35 8.07 -26.55
N LEU A 285 1.66 8.00 -25.41
CA LEU A 285 0.62 6.98 -25.17
C LEU A 285 -0.54 7.12 -26.17
N GLU A 286 -0.91 8.34 -26.55
CA GLU A 286 -1.94 8.61 -27.56
C GLU A 286 -1.50 8.26 -28.99
N ARG A 287 -0.19 8.24 -29.29
CA ARG A 287 0.34 7.97 -30.64
C ARG A 287 0.47 6.49 -30.99
N VAL A 288 0.57 5.59 -30.00
CA VAL A 288 0.68 4.15 -30.25
C VAL A 288 -0.68 3.51 -29.97
N LEU A 289 -1.37 3.06 -31.02
CA LEU A 289 -2.58 2.25 -30.87
C LEU A 289 -2.18 0.85 -30.39
N ILE A 290 -2.20 0.63 -29.09
CA ILE A 290 -1.94 -0.66 -28.46
C ILE A 290 -3.30 -1.35 -28.31
N ARG A 291 -3.43 -2.57 -28.82
CA ARG A 291 -4.65 -3.40 -28.72
C ARG A 291 -4.37 -4.63 -27.87
N TRP A 292 -5.38 -5.13 -27.16
CA TRP A 292 -5.27 -6.34 -26.34
C TRP A 292 -6.51 -7.26 -26.43
N ASP A 293 -6.28 -8.56 -26.22
CA ASP A 293 -7.15 -9.70 -26.58
C ASP A 293 -8.47 -9.98 -25.79
N ARG A 294 -9.36 -9.07 -25.39
CA ARG A 294 -10.44 -9.39 -24.41
C ARG A 294 -10.08 -10.23 -23.15
N SER A 295 -10.87 -10.08 -22.10
CA SER A 295 -10.79 -10.92 -20.91
C SER A 295 -11.77 -12.11 -20.99
N SER A 296 -11.72 -12.98 -19.98
CA SER A 296 -12.69 -14.07 -19.83
C SER A 296 -14.02 -13.61 -19.20
N ILE A 297 -14.14 -12.34 -18.84
CA ILE A 297 -15.34 -11.76 -18.24
C ILE A 297 -16.28 -11.32 -19.37
N GLY A 298 -17.57 -11.63 -19.26
CA GLY A 298 -18.56 -11.28 -20.26
C GLY A 298 -18.97 -9.81 -20.25
N GLU A 299 -19.22 -9.26 -21.44
CA GLU A 299 -19.94 -8.00 -21.61
C GLU A 299 -21.41 -8.17 -21.19
N PHE A 300 -22.06 -7.07 -20.82
CA PHE A 300 -23.41 -7.08 -20.26
C PHE A 300 -24.31 -6.05 -20.94
N GLU A 301 -25.55 -6.44 -21.22
CA GLU A 301 -26.60 -5.56 -21.71
C GLU A 301 -27.89 -5.87 -20.96
N CYS A 302 -28.61 -4.84 -20.57
CA CYS A 302 -29.89 -4.99 -19.88
C CYS A 302 -30.73 -3.72 -19.96
N GLU A 303 -32.02 -3.88 -19.70
CA GLU A 303 -32.94 -2.77 -19.43
C GLU A 303 -33.07 -2.56 -17.91
N ASP A 304 -33.24 -1.33 -17.47
CA ASP A 304 -33.61 -0.99 -16.08
C ASP A 304 -35.14 -0.88 -15.90
N GLU A 305 -35.57 -0.68 -14.66
CA GLU A 305 -37.00 -0.58 -14.30
C GLU A 305 -37.71 0.62 -14.95
N SER A 306 -36.96 1.61 -15.43
CA SER A 306 -37.47 2.81 -16.10
C SER A 306 -37.46 2.68 -17.64
N GLY A 307 -37.10 1.51 -18.17
CA GLY A 307 -37.03 1.27 -19.61
C GLY A 307 -35.78 1.82 -20.30
N ARG A 308 -34.73 2.20 -19.56
CA ARG A 308 -33.46 2.64 -20.16
C ARG A 308 -32.57 1.45 -20.45
N ASN A 309 -31.94 1.45 -21.62
CA ASN A 309 -30.96 0.43 -21.99
C ASN A 309 -29.59 0.75 -21.39
N TRP A 310 -28.93 -0.27 -20.85
CA TRP A 310 -27.59 -0.19 -20.28
C TRP A 310 -26.66 -1.19 -20.94
N SER A 311 -25.38 -0.82 -21.06
CA SER A 311 -24.33 -1.71 -21.55
C SER A 311 -23.05 -1.60 -20.72
N VAL A 312 -22.33 -2.71 -20.60
CA VAL A 312 -21.01 -2.81 -19.97
C VAL A 312 -20.06 -3.45 -20.99
N ARG A 313 -19.04 -2.71 -21.41
CA ARG A 313 -18.11 -3.11 -22.48
C ARG A 313 -16.66 -2.98 -22.02
N GLU A 314 -15.81 -3.94 -22.37
CA GLU A 314 -14.37 -3.87 -22.10
C GLU A 314 -13.70 -2.86 -23.05
N LEU A 315 -12.76 -2.08 -22.55
CA LEU A 315 -11.93 -1.20 -23.36
C LEU A 315 -10.68 -1.97 -23.79
N LEU A 316 -10.53 -2.17 -25.09
CA LEU A 316 -9.57 -3.13 -25.68
C LEU A 316 -8.40 -2.49 -26.40
N ASP A 317 -8.33 -1.16 -26.40
CA ASP A 317 -7.26 -0.44 -27.05
C ASP A 317 -6.97 0.91 -26.36
N SER A 318 -5.74 1.39 -26.54
CA SER A 318 -5.26 2.63 -25.93
C SER A 318 -6.09 3.85 -26.33
N HIS A 319 -6.69 3.86 -27.52
CA HIS A 319 -7.50 4.97 -28.01
C HIS A 319 -8.90 5.00 -27.37
N THR A 320 -9.58 3.86 -27.25
CA THR A 320 -10.87 3.77 -26.55
C THR A 320 -10.71 4.02 -25.06
N LEU A 321 -9.60 3.58 -24.45
CA LEU A 321 -9.22 3.89 -23.08
C LEU A 321 -8.95 5.38 -22.85
N ALA A 322 -8.20 6.03 -23.75
CA ALA A 322 -7.95 7.47 -23.69
C ALA A 322 -9.23 8.30 -23.91
N SER A 323 -10.09 7.87 -24.83
CA SER A 323 -11.40 8.49 -25.07
C SER A 323 -12.31 8.39 -23.85
N GLU A 324 -12.27 7.26 -23.13
CA GLU A 324 -12.96 7.10 -21.86
C GLU A 324 -12.47 8.11 -20.81
N GLY A 325 -11.16 8.18 -20.60
CA GLY A 325 -10.57 9.12 -19.64
C GLY A 325 -10.87 10.57 -19.95
N LYS A 326 -10.92 10.95 -21.24
CA LYS A 326 -11.31 12.31 -21.66
C LYS A 326 -12.79 12.59 -21.38
N ALA A 327 -13.68 11.64 -21.69
CA ALA A 327 -15.12 11.82 -21.49
C ALA A 327 -15.53 11.84 -20.02
N MET A 328 -14.81 11.09 -19.19
CA MET A 328 -15.08 10.92 -17.77
C MET A 328 -14.16 11.77 -16.88
N GLU A 329 -13.27 12.58 -17.46
CA GLU A 329 -12.35 13.47 -16.75
C GLU A 329 -11.49 12.79 -15.67
N HIS A 330 -10.96 11.60 -16.00
CA HIS A 330 -10.06 10.85 -15.12
C HIS A 330 -8.90 10.20 -15.89
N CYS A 331 -7.83 9.88 -15.17
CA CYS A 331 -6.54 9.45 -15.75
C CYS A 331 -6.49 7.99 -16.22
N VAL A 332 -7.61 7.37 -16.63
CA VAL A 332 -7.62 5.92 -16.95
C VAL A 332 -6.73 5.56 -18.16
N ALA A 333 -6.36 6.54 -19.00
CA ALA A 333 -5.40 6.34 -20.08
C ALA A 333 -4.04 5.80 -19.61
N THR A 334 -3.64 6.07 -18.35
CA THR A 334 -2.38 5.55 -17.78
C THR A 334 -2.39 4.03 -17.56
N TYR A 335 -3.54 3.37 -17.73
CA TYR A 335 -3.72 1.93 -17.57
C TYR A 335 -3.42 1.13 -18.85
N THR A 336 -2.97 1.79 -19.92
CA THR A 336 -2.64 1.14 -21.20
C THR A 336 -1.70 -0.06 -21.04
N ASP A 337 -0.55 0.10 -20.37
CA ASP A 337 0.42 -0.99 -20.18
C ASP A 337 -0.10 -2.12 -19.28
N PRO A 338 -0.71 -1.83 -18.10
CA PRO A 338 -1.36 -2.87 -17.28
C PRO A 338 -2.46 -3.65 -18.03
N CYS A 339 -3.27 -2.99 -18.85
CA CYS A 339 -4.31 -3.65 -19.65
C CYS A 339 -3.72 -4.53 -20.75
N ALA A 340 -2.71 -4.02 -21.47
CA ALA A 340 -2.00 -4.76 -22.50
C ALA A 340 -1.34 -6.04 -21.95
N ARG A 341 -0.82 -5.99 -20.72
CA ARG A 341 -0.21 -7.13 -20.02
C ARG A 341 -1.20 -8.01 -19.25
N ARG A 342 -2.50 -7.72 -19.29
CA ARG A 342 -3.56 -8.45 -18.58
C ARG A 342 -3.42 -8.49 -17.07
N LEU A 343 -2.76 -7.48 -16.50
CA LEU A 343 -2.70 -7.29 -15.05
C LEU A 343 -4.01 -6.70 -14.52
N THR A 344 -4.73 -5.96 -15.35
CA THR A 344 -6.02 -5.36 -15.02
C THR A 344 -6.90 -5.28 -16.28
N THR A 345 -8.19 -5.03 -16.11
CA THR A 345 -9.16 -4.81 -17.19
C THR A 345 -10.01 -3.60 -16.87
N ILE A 346 -10.31 -2.80 -17.89
CA ILE A 346 -11.10 -1.57 -17.74
C ILE A 346 -12.38 -1.68 -18.55
N TRP A 347 -13.50 -1.30 -17.92
CA TRP A 347 -14.84 -1.44 -18.46
C TRP A 347 -15.59 -0.11 -18.45
N SER A 348 -16.38 0.15 -19.49
CA SER A 348 -17.24 1.33 -19.61
C SER A 348 -18.70 0.92 -19.41
N ILE A 349 -19.34 1.47 -18.37
CA ILE A 349 -20.80 1.37 -18.16
C ILE A 349 -21.46 2.54 -18.86
N ARG A 350 -22.43 2.24 -19.73
CA ARG A 350 -23.15 3.24 -20.51
C ARG A 350 -24.66 3.07 -20.37
N VAL A 351 -25.38 4.18 -20.49
CA VAL A 351 -26.84 4.25 -20.47
C VAL A 351 -27.33 4.99 -21.70
N GLU A 352 -28.40 4.49 -22.30
CA GLU A 352 -29.11 5.18 -23.36
C GLU A 352 -30.04 6.24 -22.75
N ALA A 353 -29.80 7.50 -23.10
CA ALA A 353 -30.63 8.64 -22.72
C ALA A 353 -30.93 9.49 -23.95
N SER A 354 -32.21 9.75 -24.20
CA SER A 354 -32.68 10.63 -25.28
C SER A 354 -32.15 10.25 -26.67
N GLY A 355 -32.03 8.94 -26.96
CA GLY A 355 -31.52 8.42 -28.23
C GLY A 355 -30.00 8.47 -28.39
N SER A 356 -29.24 8.71 -27.30
CA SER A 356 -27.78 8.74 -27.29
C SER A 356 -27.19 7.92 -26.14
N TRP A 357 -26.04 7.30 -26.35
CA TRP A 357 -25.32 6.55 -25.31
C TRP A 357 -24.40 7.47 -24.50
N MET A 358 -24.69 7.60 -23.21
CA MET A 358 -23.88 8.36 -22.26
C MET A 358 -23.06 7.42 -21.38
N ARG A 359 -21.84 7.81 -21.01
CA ARG A 359 -20.99 7.08 -20.07
C ARG A 359 -21.43 7.40 -18.66
N SER A 360 -21.60 6.36 -17.85
CA SER A 360 -22.08 6.49 -16.48
C SER A 360 -20.97 6.17 -15.46
N ALA A 361 -20.14 5.17 -15.72
CA ALA A 361 -18.99 4.84 -14.89
C ALA A 361 -17.91 4.07 -15.66
N THR A 362 -16.67 4.19 -15.17
CA THR A 362 -15.52 3.38 -15.57
C THR A 362 -15.17 2.42 -14.44
N VAL A 363 -14.98 1.14 -14.74
CA VAL A 363 -14.74 0.09 -13.74
C VAL A 363 -13.41 -0.60 -14.01
N GLU A 364 -12.61 -0.74 -12.98
CA GLU A 364 -11.38 -1.52 -12.98
C GLU A 364 -11.63 -2.88 -12.33
N VAL A 365 -11.23 -3.95 -13.02
CA VAL A 365 -11.34 -5.32 -12.52
C VAL A 365 -10.01 -6.04 -12.67
N GLU A 366 -9.55 -6.66 -11.59
CA GLU A 366 -8.41 -7.58 -11.62
C GLU A 366 -8.89 -8.95 -12.15
N PRO A 367 -8.46 -9.38 -13.35
CA PRO A 367 -9.08 -10.51 -14.05
C PRO A 367 -8.80 -11.88 -13.41
N THR A 368 -7.70 -12.02 -12.65
CA THR A 368 -7.30 -13.29 -12.03
C THR A 368 -8.09 -13.58 -10.76
N SER A 369 -8.23 -12.58 -9.88
CA SER A 369 -8.99 -12.68 -8.63
C SER A 369 -10.49 -12.47 -8.83
N ARG A 370 -10.87 -11.90 -9.99
CA ARG A 370 -12.23 -11.44 -10.33
C ARG A 370 -12.73 -10.40 -9.32
N GLU A 371 -11.86 -9.48 -8.94
CA GLU A 371 -12.17 -8.42 -7.99
C GLU A 371 -12.37 -7.09 -8.70
N ILE A 372 -13.48 -6.41 -8.43
CA ILE A 372 -13.71 -5.03 -8.83
C ILE A 372 -12.87 -4.16 -7.88
N VAL A 373 -11.75 -3.65 -8.40
CA VAL A 373 -10.80 -2.81 -7.67
C VAL A 373 -11.39 -1.42 -7.42
N GLN A 374 -12.07 -0.87 -8.43
CA GLN A 374 -12.75 0.42 -8.31
C GLN A 374 -13.81 0.61 -9.39
N ALA A 375 -14.78 1.47 -9.10
CA ALA A 375 -15.75 1.98 -10.07
C ALA A 375 -15.94 3.48 -9.84
N LYS A 376 -15.74 4.29 -10.87
CA LYS A 376 -15.76 5.76 -10.77
C LYS A 376 -16.57 6.41 -11.88
N ALA A 377 -17.36 7.40 -11.50
CA ALA A 377 -18.09 8.27 -12.42
C ALA A 377 -17.19 9.42 -12.91
N ARG A 378 -17.78 10.39 -13.60
CA ARG A 378 -17.07 11.58 -14.10
C ARG A 378 -16.38 12.31 -12.93
N GLU A 379 -15.18 12.86 -13.17
CA GLU A 379 -14.37 13.58 -12.17
C GLU A 379 -13.99 12.74 -10.93
N ASN A 380 -13.99 11.40 -11.05
CA ASN A 380 -13.75 10.45 -9.96
C ASN A 380 -14.81 10.46 -8.84
N GLU A 381 -16.02 10.92 -9.14
CA GLU A 381 -17.16 10.78 -8.24
C GLU A 381 -17.60 9.32 -8.09
N ASP A 382 -18.44 9.04 -7.10
CA ASP A 382 -19.03 7.72 -6.92
C ASP A 382 -20.18 7.50 -7.93
N PRO A 383 -20.34 6.27 -8.47
CA PRO A 383 -21.43 5.97 -9.38
C PRO A 383 -22.81 6.23 -8.77
N ALA A 384 -23.70 6.83 -9.57
CA ALA A 384 -25.10 7.05 -9.19
C ALA A 384 -25.80 5.73 -8.81
N PRO A 385 -26.86 5.76 -7.98
CA PRO A 385 -27.54 4.56 -7.50
C PRO A 385 -27.95 3.58 -8.61
N ASP A 386 -28.52 4.09 -9.71
CA ASP A 386 -28.94 3.28 -10.84
C ASP A 386 -27.75 2.57 -11.50
N CYS A 387 -26.65 3.29 -11.71
CA CYS A 387 -25.41 2.73 -12.25
C CYS A 387 -24.82 1.66 -11.32
N ARG A 388 -24.85 1.90 -10.01
CA ARG A 388 -24.42 0.93 -9.00
C ARG A 388 -25.28 -0.33 -9.04
N ALA A 389 -26.59 -0.22 -9.27
CA ALA A 389 -27.47 -1.38 -9.43
C ALA A 389 -27.09 -2.21 -10.67
N ILE A 390 -26.76 -1.56 -11.79
CA ILE A 390 -26.27 -2.26 -12.99
C ILE A 390 -24.92 -2.94 -12.75
N LEU A 391 -23.98 -2.25 -12.10
CA LEU A 391 -22.69 -2.82 -11.70
C LEU A 391 -22.86 -4.09 -10.86
N MET A 392 -23.78 -4.07 -9.89
CA MET A 392 -24.07 -5.23 -9.04
C MET A 392 -24.66 -6.41 -9.83
N ARG A 393 -25.59 -6.14 -10.76
CA ARG A 393 -26.16 -7.17 -11.65
C ARG A 393 -25.10 -7.82 -12.54
N TRP A 394 -24.20 -7.00 -13.09
CA TRP A 394 -23.08 -7.49 -13.89
C TRP A 394 -22.10 -8.30 -13.04
N ALA A 395 -21.74 -7.80 -11.85
CA ALA A 395 -20.86 -8.50 -10.93
C ALA A 395 -21.42 -9.87 -10.50
N GLU A 396 -22.72 -9.96 -10.21
CA GLU A 396 -23.39 -11.22 -9.86
C GLU A 396 -23.35 -12.23 -11.02
N ARG A 397 -23.64 -11.77 -12.25
CA ARG A 397 -23.64 -12.63 -13.45
C ARG A 397 -22.26 -13.22 -13.73
N GLU A 398 -21.21 -12.42 -13.63
CA GLU A 398 -19.85 -12.83 -14.00
C GLU A 398 -19.03 -13.37 -12.80
N GLY A 399 -19.63 -13.37 -11.61
CA GLY A 399 -19.00 -13.85 -10.37
C GLY A 399 -17.87 -12.95 -9.88
N LEU A 400 -18.03 -11.63 -10.00
CA LEU A 400 -17.07 -10.63 -9.53
C LEU A 400 -17.29 -10.30 -8.05
N LYS A 401 -16.19 -10.05 -7.33
CA LYS A 401 -16.20 -9.64 -5.92
C LYS A 401 -16.08 -8.12 -5.83
N LEU A 402 -16.83 -7.50 -4.92
CA LEU A 402 -16.66 -6.09 -4.58
C LEU A 402 -15.99 -6.00 -3.21
N GLU A 403 -14.91 -5.21 -3.12
CA GLU A 403 -14.36 -4.81 -1.82
C GLU A 403 -15.44 -4.00 -1.09
N THR A 404 -15.80 -4.44 0.12
CA THR A 404 -16.89 -3.85 0.92
C THR A 404 -16.39 -2.74 1.82
#